data_AF-A0A814SPS3-F1
#
_entry.id   AF-A0A814SPS3-F1
#
_cell.length_a   1.000
_cell.length_b   1.000
_cell.length_c   1.000
_cell.angle_alpha   90.00
_cell.angle_beta   90.00
_cell.angle_gamma   90.00
#
_symmetry.space_group_name_H-M   'P 1'
#
loop_
_entity.id
_entity.type
_entity.pdbx_description
1 polymer ?
#
loop_
_entity_poly.entity_id
_entity_poly.type
_entity_poly.pdbx_seq_one_letter_code
_entity_poly.pdbx_strand_id
1 'polypeptide(L)'
;MQGGGHSPLSRWQGLAADQVLEYDVVTANGQRQTVSPCQNGDLFWALSGGGGGTYAIALSAVIRTFPSPSIVAVMYDINATNEIRYATLIQSFIRLLPIVADAGWSGYFNMAGMKLSGVFHVPNGDLAAVNTTLNQFAANNSDLNFGATKLFEVPLFYYYFAFVLEPSNPTGFNVLLSSRLIPESIIRNEPDKVAEAFVQVKGQSATGSSLLGHLVAGGKVSNISNFNNSVNPGWRTSLLHMVNSQAWPDGTSETDQKYLAQQVSNRAEILNRLSINSQGTCYLNEADPNEIDWQVKFFGTRAIYDRLKLIKQNVDPDGLFVCPNCVGSDDWTSDLNCPKTSNSRKLNLTIFLLLMEILVILS
;
A
#
# COMPACT_ATOMS: atom_id res chain seq x y z
N MET A 1 3.33 7.82 5.59
CA MET A 1 2.56 8.38 6.71
C MET A 1 1.17 8.77 6.27
N GLN A 2 0.99 9.81 5.43
CA GLN A 2 -0.38 10.28 5.11
C GLN A 2 -1.27 9.26 4.38
N GLY A 3 -0.71 8.35 3.60
CA GLY A 3 -1.45 7.22 3.00
C GLY A 3 -1.37 5.90 3.76
N GLY A 4 -0.70 5.85 4.93
CA GLY A 4 -0.25 4.61 5.57
C GLY A 4 1.28 4.59 5.65
N GLY A 5 1.92 3.76 4.84
CA GLY A 5 3.38 3.65 4.75
C GLY A 5 3.87 2.36 5.39
N HIS A 6 4.18 1.37 4.57
CA HIS A 6 4.85 0.16 5.04
C HIS A 6 6.38 0.34 5.08
N SER A 7 7.07 -0.60 5.71
CA SER A 7 8.51 -0.54 5.98
C SER A 7 9.03 -1.95 6.29
N PRO A 8 10.35 -2.21 6.15
CA PRO A 8 10.97 -3.41 6.71
C PRO A 8 10.59 -3.66 8.18
N LEU A 9 10.36 -2.59 8.96
CA LEU A 9 10.04 -2.66 10.38
C LEU A 9 8.54 -2.69 10.67
N SER A 10 7.67 -2.71 9.66
CA SER A 10 6.22 -2.58 9.88
C SER A 10 5.64 -3.70 10.74
N ARG A 11 6.02 -4.97 10.51
CA ARG A 11 5.54 -6.07 11.38
C ARG A 11 6.03 -5.93 12.83
N TRP A 12 7.17 -5.26 13.04
CA TRP A 12 7.76 -5.05 14.36
C TRP A 12 7.16 -3.85 15.11
N GLN A 13 6.80 -2.76 14.42
CA GLN A 13 6.35 -1.51 15.06
C GLN A 13 5.02 -0.94 14.59
N GLY A 14 4.46 -1.42 13.49
CA GLY A 14 3.27 -0.86 12.83
C GLY A 14 3.62 -0.06 11.57
N LEU A 15 2.59 0.44 10.88
CA LEU A 15 2.76 1.29 9.71
C LEU A 15 3.30 2.67 10.11
N ALA A 16 3.81 3.43 9.16
CA ALA A 16 4.29 4.79 9.42
C ALA A 16 3.16 5.71 9.92
N ALA A 17 1.93 5.55 9.44
CA ALA A 17 0.73 6.23 9.95
C ALA A 17 0.41 5.87 11.41
N ASP A 18 0.81 4.70 11.88
CA ASP A 18 0.63 4.26 13.27
C ASP A 18 1.63 4.97 14.21
N GLN A 19 2.72 5.53 13.66
CA GLN A 19 3.80 6.17 14.42
C GLN A 19 3.63 7.67 14.60
N VAL A 20 2.68 8.31 13.90
CA VAL A 20 2.52 9.75 13.97
C VAL A 20 1.85 10.13 15.29
N LEU A 21 2.42 11.13 15.95
CA LEU A 21 1.90 11.71 17.17
C LEU A 21 1.18 13.02 16.89
N GLU A 22 1.77 13.85 16.02
CA GLU A 22 1.26 15.18 15.68
C GLU A 22 1.66 15.57 14.25
N TYR A 23 0.87 16.43 13.63
CA TYR A 23 1.25 17.17 12.43
C TYR A 23 1.16 18.68 12.69
N ASP A 24 2.06 19.44 12.09
CA ASP A 24 1.90 20.89 11.91
C ASP A 24 1.48 21.15 10.47
N VAL A 25 0.35 21.82 10.28
CA VAL A 25 -0.31 21.93 8.97
C VAL A 25 -0.78 23.34 8.68
N VAL A 26 -0.94 23.66 7.40
CA VAL A 26 -1.66 24.86 6.92
C VAL A 26 -2.93 24.41 6.19
N THR A 27 -4.09 24.81 6.68
CA THR A 27 -5.40 24.48 6.06
C THR A 27 -5.71 25.37 4.86
N ALA A 28 -6.76 25.04 4.10
CA ALA A 28 -7.12 25.75 2.86
C ALA A 28 -7.40 27.25 3.07
N ASN A 29 -7.85 27.63 4.27
CA ASN A 29 -8.05 29.03 4.66
C ASN A 29 -6.75 29.76 5.12
N GLY A 30 -5.57 29.15 4.93
CA GLY A 30 -4.27 29.72 5.26
C GLY A 30 -3.89 29.67 6.75
N GLN A 31 -4.69 29.03 7.60
CA GLN A 31 -4.41 28.93 9.03
C GLN A 31 -3.39 27.82 9.33
N ARG A 32 -2.32 28.16 10.06
CA ARG A 32 -1.37 27.17 10.59
C ARG A 32 -1.88 26.63 11.93
N GLN A 33 -1.91 25.31 12.08
CA GLN A 33 -2.32 24.66 13.32
C GLN A 33 -1.59 23.33 13.53
N THR A 34 -1.32 23.02 14.80
CA THR A 34 -0.92 21.68 15.23
C THR A 34 -2.16 20.81 15.37
N VAL A 35 -2.11 19.60 14.83
CA VAL A 35 -3.17 18.60 14.93
C VAL A 35 -2.63 17.31 15.53
N SER A 36 -3.39 16.74 16.47
CA SER A 36 -3.05 15.55 17.24
C SER A 36 -4.33 14.80 17.62
N PRO A 37 -4.26 13.59 18.20
CA PRO A 37 -5.46 12.91 18.70
C PRO A 37 -6.28 13.75 19.70
N CYS A 38 -5.65 14.68 20.42
CA CYS A 38 -6.29 15.52 21.43
C CYS A 38 -6.65 16.93 20.91
N GLN A 39 -6.15 17.33 19.74
CA GLN A 39 -6.37 18.65 19.15
C GLN A 39 -6.70 18.49 17.67
N ASN A 40 -7.96 18.77 17.30
CA ASN A 40 -8.48 18.56 15.95
C ASN A 40 -8.32 17.09 15.49
N GLY A 41 -8.79 16.17 16.34
CA GLY A 41 -8.60 14.73 16.20
C GLY A 41 -9.17 14.12 14.91
N ASP A 42 -10.20 14.73 14.33
CA ASP A 42 -10.74 14.29 13.03
C ASP A 42 -9.77 14.60 11.88
N LEU A 43 -9.19 15.81 11.83
CA LEU A 43 -8.18 16.14 10.83
C LEU A 43 -6.92 15.30 11.03
N PHE A 44 -6.50 15.07 12.29
CA PHE A 44 -5.39 14.15 12.59
C PHE A 44 -5.68 12.73 12.08
N TRP A 45 -6.88 12.21 12.33
CA TRP A 45 -7.32 10.89 11.87
C TRP A 45 -7.24 10.78 10.35
N ALA A 46 -7.75 11.79 9.63
CA ALA A 46 -7.75 11.84 8.17
C ALA A 46 -6.34 11.97 7.56
N LEU A 47 -5.46 12.78 8.17
CA LEU A 47 -4.05 12.91 7.76
C LEU A 47 -3.23 11.66 8.06
N SER A 48 -3.72 10.74 8.89
CA SER A 48 -3.02 9.52 9.29
C SER A 48 -3.55 8.30 8.51
N GLY A 49 -3.50 8.33 7.18
CA GLY A 49 -3.89 7.19 6.34
C GLY A 49 -4.90 7.54 5.23
N GLY A 50 -5.51 8.71 5.26
CA GLY A 50 -6.55 9.16 4.33
C GLY A 50 -6.03 9.74 3.01
N GLY A 51 -4.72 9.62 2.75
CA GLY A 51 -4.07 10.15 1.56
C GLY A 51 -3.57 11.58 1.73
N GLY A 52 -2.39 11.87 1.19
CA GLY A 52 -1.82 13.22 1.21
C GLY A 52 -2.40 14.11 0.11
N GLY A 53 -2.22 15.43 0.25
CA GLY A 53 -2.55 16.39 -0.80
C GLY A 53 -4.03 16.76 -0.93
N THR A 54 -4.88 16.36 0.02
CA THR A 54 -6.32 16.72 -0.02
C THR A 54 -6.82 17.49 1.22
N TYR A 55 -6.24 17.34 2.42
CA TYR A 55 -6.81 18.02 3.61
C TYR A 55 -6.16 19.36 3.93
N ALA A 56 -4.83 19.39 3.90
CA ALA A 56 -4.00 20.51 4.33
C ALA A 56 -2.57 20.32 3.80
N ILE A 57 -1.78 21.39 3.84
CA ILE A 57 -0.34 21.33 3.58
C ILE A 57 0.34 20.92 4.89
N ALA A 58 0.89 19.70 4.96
CA ALA A 58 1.67 19.26 6.10
C ALA A 58 3.08 19.86 6.04
N LEU A 59 3.47 20.61 7.07
CA LEU A 59 4.79 21.24 7.19
C LEU A 59 5.79 20.35 7.93
N SER A 60 5.34 19.70 9.00
CA SER A 60 6.15 18.76 9.78
C SER A 60 5.28 17.71 10.47
N ALA A 61 5.92 16.64 10.95
CA ALA A 61 5.28 15.60 11.74
C ALA A 61 6.18 15.20 12.91
N VAL A 62 5.57 14.93 14.06
CA VAL A 62 6.24 14.29 15.20
C VAL A 62 5.95 12.80 15.14
N ILE A 63 6.99 11.97 15.11
CA ILE A 63 6.86 10.52 14.99
C ILE A 63 7.51 9.80 16.16
N ARG A 64 6.94 8.66 16.54
CA ARG A 64 7.57 7.73 17.49
C ARG A 64 8.88 7.20 16.90
N THR A 65 9.88 7.09 17.76
CA THR A 65 11.14 6.43 17.46
C THR A 65 11.35 5.26 18.41
N PHE A 66 12.21 4.33 18.00
CA PHE A 66 12.48 3.11 18.73
C PHE A 66 14.00 2.87 18.80
N PRO A 67 14.50 2.22 19.87
CA PRO A 67 15.86 1.73 19.89
C PRO A 67 16.15 0.89 18.65
N SER A 68 17.30 1.10 18.01
CA SER A 68 17.66 0.38 16.80
C SER A 68 17.87 -1.11 17.13
N PRO A 69 17.18 -2.04 16.43
CA PRO A 69 17.41 -3.47 16.62
C PRO A 69 18.65 -3.92 15.85
N SER A 70 19.26 -5.04 16.28
CA SER A 70 20.09 -5.82 15.36
C SER A 70 19.19 -6.45 14.29
N ILE A 71 19.75 -6.74 13.12
CA ILE A 71 19.00 -7.36 12.02
C ILE A 71 19.75 -8.59 11.56
N VAL A 72 19.06 -9.74 11.59
CA VAL A 72 19.46 -10.91 10.82
C VAL A 72 18.69 -10.89 9.51
N ALA A 73 19.38 -11.08 8.39
CA ALA A 73 18.76 -11.03 7.07
C ALA A 73 19.28 -12.12 6.14
N VAL A 74 18.40 -12.57 5.26
CA VAL A 74 18.71 -13.48 4.15
C VAL A 74 18.30 -12.83 2.83
N MET A 75 19.24 -12.74 1.91
CA MET A 75 18.99 -12.47 0.50
C MET A 75 19.03 -13.78 -0.25
N TYR A 76 18.11 -13.99 -1.19
CA TYR A 76 18.07 -15.20 -2.00
C TYR A 76 17.73 -14.89 -3.45
N ASP A 77 18.16 -15.81 -4.31
CA ASP A 77 17.93 -15.79 -5.75
C ASP A 77 17.70 -17.23 -6.19
N ILE A 78 16.50 -17.56 -6.64
CA ILE A 78 16.10 -18.93 -6.96
C ILE A 78 15.57 -18.94 -8.38
N ASN A 79 16.16 -19.78 -9.23
CA ASN A 79 15.70 -20.01 -10.58
C ASN A 79 15.10 -21.41 -10.71
N ALA A 80 13.85 -21.46 -11.17
CA ALA A 80 13.23 -22.71 -11.58
C ALA A 80 13.71 -23.13 -12.97
N THR A 81 13.68 -24.44 -13.22
CA THR A 81 14.13 -25.04 -14.49
C THR A 81 13.06 -25.00 -15.58
N ASN A 82 11.78 -24.94 -15.20
CA ASN A 82 10.63 -24.86 -16.09
C ASN A 82 9.39 -24.33 -15.35
N GLU A 83 8.31 -24.08 -16.08
CA GLU A 83 7.05 -23.51 -15.54
C GLU A 83 6.37 -24.41 -14.50
N ILE A 84 6.35 -25.73 -14.69
CA ILE A 84 5.75 -26.67 -13.74
C ILE A 84 6.49 -26.61 -12.40
N ARG A 85 7.83 -26.61 -12.47
CA ARG A 85 8.65 -26.54 -11.27
C ARG A 85 8.53 -25.19 -10.58
N TYR A 86 8.47 -24.10 -11.36
CA TYR A 86 8.22 -22.76 -10.84
C TYR A 86 6.91 -22.70 -10.07
N ALA A 87 5.82 -23.23 -10.62
CA ALA A 87 4.54 -23.25 -9.93
C ALA A 87 4.63 -24.00 -8.58
N THR A 88 5.33 -25.14 -8.55
CA THR A 88 5.55 -25.92 -7.32
C THR A 88 6.46 -25.18 -6.31
N LEU A 89 7.44 -24.40 -6.79
CA LEU A 89 8.28 -23.53 -5.96
C LEU A 89 7.41 -22.45 -5.30
N ILE A 90 6.55 -21.77 -6.06
CA ILE A 90 5.67 -20.73 -5.52
C ILE A 90 4.68 -21.33 -4.52
N GLN A 91 4.10 -22.50 -4.80
CA GLN A 91 3.27 -23.22 -3.82
C GLN A 91 3.99 -23.48 -2.49
N SER A 92 5.25 -23.89 -2.55
CA SER A 92 6.07 -24.12 -1.35
C SER A 92 6.41 -22.81 -0.63
N PHE A 93 6.72 -21.76 -1.39
CA PHE A 93 7.03 -20.43 -0.87
C PHE A 93 5.83 -19.79 -0.17
N ILE A 94 4.63 -19.82 -0.78
CA ILE A 94 3.41 -19.27 -0.19
C ILE A 94 3.06 -19.97 1.13
N ARG A 95 3.28 -21.29 1.23
CA ARG A 95 3.11 -22.04 2.49
C ARG A 95 4.13 -21.67 3.57
N LEU A 96 5.34 -21.26 3.16
CA LEU A 96 6.38 -20.81 4.09
C LEU A 96 6.07 -19.43 4.69
N LEU A 97 5.45 -18.53 3.91
CA LEU A 97 5.18 -17.15 4.33
C LEU A 97 4.50 -17.00 5.71
N PRO A 98 3.40 -17.70 6.04
CA PRO A 98 2.79 -17.61 7.37
C PRO A 98 3.72 -18.13 8.49
N ILE A 99 4.56 -19.13 8.22
CA ILE A 99 5.49 -19.70 9.21
C ILE A 99 6.58 -18.68 9.56
N VAL A 100 7.21 -18.07 8.55
CA VAL A 100 8.25 -17.05 8.79
C VAL A 100 7.66 -15.78 9.37
N ALA A 101 6.44 -15.42 8.97
CA ALA A 101 5.68 -14.34 9.57
C ALA A 101 5.47 -14.57 11.08
N ASP A 102 5.02 -15.75 11.49
CA ASP A 102 4.81 -16.11 12.90
C ASP A 102 6.13 -16.08 13.70
N ALA A 103 7.24 -16.40 13.05
CA ALA A 103 8.59 -16.27 13.60
C ALA A 103 9.12 -14.81 13.63
N GLY A 104 8.30 -13.82 13.27
CA GLY A 104 8.66 -12.39 13.34
C GLY A 104 9.39 -11.83 12.12
N TRP A 105 9.45 -12.58 11.01
CA TRP A 105 10.12 -12.14 9.80
C TRP A 105 9.29 -11.10 9.06
N SER A 106 9.98 -10.18 8.41
CA SER A 106 9.45 -9.27 7.38
C SER A 106 10.29 -9.43 6.12
N GLY A 107 9.80 -8.93 4.98
CA GLY A 107 10.63 -8.97 3.79
C GLY A 107 9.94 -8.51 2.52
N TYR A 108 10.71 -8.56 1.45
CA TYR A 108 10.34 -8.19 0.10
C TYR A 108 10.78 -9.31 -0.83
N PHE A 109 9.92 -9.67 -1.79
CA PHE A 109 10.25 -10.63 -2.83
C PHE A 109 9.77 -10.14 -4.19
N ASN A 110 10.39 -10.67 -5.22
CA ASN A 110 10.12 -10.37 -6.62
C ASN A 110 9.93 -11.68 -7.38
N MET A 111 8.87 -11.72 -8.18
CA MET A 111 8.50 -12.82 -9.05
C MET A 111 8.47 -12.31 -10.49
N ALA A 112 9.38 -12.84 -11.33
CA ALA A 112 9.43 -12.51 -12.74
C ALA A 112 10.00 -13.68 -13.56
N GLY A 113 9.32 -14.07 -14.63
CA GLY A 113 9.68 -15.24 -15.43
C GLY A 113 9.70 -16.51 -14.59
N MET A 114 10.86 -17.18 -14.54
CA MET A 114 11.09 -18.39 -13.72
C MET A 114 11.88 -18.10 -12.45
N LYS A 115 12.00 -16.83 -12.06
CA LYS A 115 12.82 -16.38 -10.94
C LYS A 115 11.97 -15.96 -9.74
N LEU A 116 12.41 -16.36 -8.56
CA LEU A 116 11.95 -15.89 -7.25
C LEU A 116 13.17 -15.37 -6.50
N SER A 117 13.21 -14.07 -6.22
CA SER A 117 14.32 -13.45 -5.49
C SER A 117 13.77 -12.53 -4.41
N GLY A 118 14.58 -12.21 -3.40
CA GLY A 118 14.11 -11.34 -2.34
C GLY A 118 15.09 -11.18 -1.20
N VAL A 119 14.64 -10.42 -0.21
CA VAL A 119 15.29 -10.25 1.07
C VAL A 119 14.27 -10.36 2.19
N PHE A 120 14.56 -11.19 3.17
CA PHE A 120 13.80 -11.26 4.41
C PHE A 120 14.72 -11.00 5.58
N HIS A 121 14.15 -10.50 6.66
CA HIS A 121 14.89 -10.09 7.84
C HIS A 121 14.05 -10.20 9.10
N VAL A 122 14.76 -10.29 10.22
CA VAL A 122 14.19 -10.43 11.55
C VAL A 122 14.86 -9.42 12.48
N PRO A 123 14.12 -8.43 13.01
CA PRO A 123 14.62 -7.56 14.06
C PRO A 123 14.91 -8.33 15.35
N ASN A 124 16.13 -8.16 15.90
CA ASN A 124 16.65 -8.92 17.03
C ASN A 124 16.53 -10.45 16.84
N GLY A 125 16.76 -10.90 15.60
CA GLY A 125 16.62 -12.30 15.22
C GLY A 125 17.77 -13.19 15.66
N ASP A 126 17.55 -14.50 15.59
CA ASP A 126 18.58 -15.53 15.78
C ASP A 126 19.09 -16.02 14.42
N LEU A 127 20.39 -15.82 14.16
CA LEU A 127 21.07 -16.24 12.95
C LEU A 127 20.95 -17.76 12.71
N ALA A 128 21.04 -18.57 13.77
CA ALA A 128 20.96 -20.02 13.65
C ALA A 128 19.56 -20.46 13.23
N ALA A 129 18.52 -19.89 13.83
CA ALA A 129 17.13 -20.17 13.45
C ALA A 129 16.85 -19.78 11.99
N VAL A 130 17.31 -18.60 11.56
CA VAL A 130 17.17 -18.15 10.15
C VAL A 130 17.90 -19.10 9.20
N ASN A 131 19.11 -19.53 9.55
CA ASN A 131 19.86 -20.51 8.78
C ASN A 131 19.13 -21.85 8.68
N THR A 132 18.55 -22.34 9.78
CA THR A 132 17.77 -23.58 9.79
C THR A 132 16.56 -23.50 8.85
N THR A 133 15.78 -22.42 8.90
CA THR A 133 14.63 -22.23 8.00
C THR A 133 15.05 -22.19 6.54
N LEU A 134 16.13 -21.46 6.21
CA LEU A 134 16.66 -21.40 4.85
C LEU A 134 17.12 -22.78 4.36
N ASN A 135 17.87 -23.52 5.16
CA ASN A 135 18.38 -24.84 4.80
C ASN A 135 17.25 -25.85 4.65
N GLN A 136 16.20 -25.78 5.47
CA GLN A 136 15.01 -26.63 5.31
C GLN A 136 14.28 -26.32 4.01
N PHE A 137 14.11 -25.04 3.66
CA PHE A 137 13.50 -24.65 2.39
C PHE A 137 14.35 -25.12 1.20
N ALA A 138 15.68 -24.99 1.28
CA ALA A 138 16.59 -25.47 0.24
C ALA A 138 16.58 -27.01 0.12
N ALA A 139 16.57 -27.74 1.23
CA ALA A 139 16.49 -29.20 1.23
C ALA A 139 15.19 -29.72 0.61
N ASN A 140 14.06 -29.06 0.88
CA ASN A 140 12.77 -29.38 0.26
C ASN A 140 12.69 -29.01 -1.23
N ASN A 141 13.67 -28.28 -1.74
CA ASN A 141 13.77 -27.84 -3.13
C ASN A 141 15.18 -28.11 -3.70
N SER A 142 15.77 -29.26 -3.37
CA SER A 142 17.17 -29.58 -3.66
C SER A 142 17.51 -29.63 -5.16
N ASP A 143 16.49 -29.69 -6.01
CA ASP A 143 16.59 -29.66 -7.46
C ASP A 143 16.76 -28.24 -8.04
N LEU A 144 16.55 -27.20 -7.22
CA LEU A 144 16.63 -25.80 -7.64
C LEU A 144 18.02 -25.21 -7.44
N ASN A 145 18.36 -24.25 -8.30
CA ASN A 145 19.57 -23.45 -8.12
C ASN A 145 19.27 -22.26 -7.20
N PHE A 146 19.83 -22.31 -5.99
CA PHE A 146 19.93 -21.18 -5.08
C PHE A 146 21.20 -20.42 -5.45
N GLY A 147 21.04 -19.32 -6.19
CA GLY A 147 22.13 -18.46 -6.66
C GLY A 147 22.88 -17.76 -5.52
N ALA A 148 23.12 -16.45 -5.63
CA ALA A 148 23.88 -15.68 -4.64
C ALA A 148 23.08 -15.46 -3.33
N THR A 149 22.82 -16.54 -2.58
CA THR A 149 22.17 -16.50 -1.28
C THR A 149 23.15 -15.98 -0.24
N LYS A 150 22.73 -14.96 0.52
CA LYS A 150 23.56 -14.34 1.57
C LYS A 150 22.78 -14.27 2.86
N LEU A 151 23.30 -14.93 3.89
CA LEU A 151 22.82 -14.81 5.26
C LEU A 151 23.81 -13.97 6.05
N PHE A 152 23.33 -12.94 6.75
CA PHE A 152 24.18 -12.05 7.53
C PHE A 152 23.44 -11.44 8.72
N GLU A 153 24.20 -10.92 9.66
CA GLU A 153 23.72 -10.16 10.81
C GLU A 153 24.42 -8.80 10.86
N VAL A 154 23.68 -7.77 11.21
CA VAL A 154 24.21 -6.42 11.47
C VAL A 154 23.68 -5.88 12.79
N PRO A 155 24.49 -5.10 13.53
CA PRO A 155 24.15 -4.69 14.89
C PRO A 155 23.09 -3.59 14.96
N LEU A 156 22.86 -2.85 13.87
CA LEU A 156 21.90 -1.75 13.81
C LEU A 156 21.11 -1.80 12.50
N PHE A 157 19.84 -1.42 12.57
CA PHE A 157 18.97 -1.30 11.40
C PHE A 157 19.54 -0.37 10.32
N TYR A 158 20.30 0.66 10.70
CA TYR A 158 20.96 1.56 9.75
C TYR A 158 21.88 0.80 8.78
N TYR A 159 22.69 -0.15 9.26
CA TYR A 159 23.58 -0.93 8.41
C TYR A 159 22.82 -1.85 7.48
N TYR A 160 21.71 -2.43 7.95
CA TYR A 160 20.82 -3.21 7.09
C TYR A 160 20.23 -2.32 5.99
N PHE A 161 19.72 -1.14 6.33
CA PHE A 161 19.16 -0.18 5.38
C PHE A 161 20.21 0.25 4.35
N ALA A 162 21.39 0.65 4.80
CA ALA A 162 22.49 1.10 3.94
C ALA A 162 23.02 0.00 3.01
N PHE A 163 22.98 -1.26 3.44
CA PHE A 163 23.47 -2.38 2.63
C PHE A 163 22.41 -2.94 1.67
N VAL A 164 21.16 -3.02 2.11
CA VAL A 164 20.09 -3.73 1.39
C VAL A 164 19.19 -2.78 0.60
N LEU A 165 18.93 -1.58 1.10
CA LEU A 165 17.86 -0.71 0.62
C LEU A 165 18.35 0.62 0.02
N GLU A 166 19.49 1.13 0.46
CA GLU A 166 20.10 2.38 -0.03
C GLU A 166 20.81 2.26 -1.39
N PRO A 167 21.58 1.20 -1.71
CA PRO A 167 22.52 1.24 -2.85
C PRO A 167 21.89 1.34 -4.24
N SER A 168 20.57 1.18 -4.39
CA SER A 168 19.93 1.23 -5.71
C SER A 168 18.40 1.30 -5.65
N ASN A 169 17.83 2.45 -5.27
CA ASN A 169 16.48 2.79 -5.73
C ASN A 169 16.60 3.76 -6.91
N PRO A 170 16.98 3.30 -8.10
CA PRO A 170 17.00 4.19 -9.25
C PRO A 170 15.57 4.71 -9.48
N THR A 171 15.45 6.02 -9.66
CA THR A 171 14.18 6.73 -9.90
C THR A 171 14.15 7.28 -11.32
N GLY A 172 13.01 7.80 -11.75
CA GLY A 172 12.87 8.44 -13.07
C GLY A 172 12.56 7.47 -14.21
N PHE A 173 12.00 6.30 -13.90
CA PHE A 173 11.47 5.36 -14.90
C PHE A 173 9.98 5.56 -15.12
N ASN A 174 9.51 5.26 -16.33
CA ASN A 174 8.07 5.08 -16.56
C ASN A 174 7.66 3.73 -15.98
N VAL A 175 6.86 3.77 -14.91
CA VAL A 175 6.31 2.58 -14.27
C VAL A 175 4.86 2.84 -13.89
N LEU A 176 4.01 1.86 -14.15
CA LEU A 176 2.65 1.79 -13.66
C LEU A 176 2.52 0.64 -12.68
N LEU A 177 1.86 0.92 -11.56
CA LEU A 177 1.64 -0.04 -10.49
C LEU A 177 0.15 -0.33 -10.35
N SER A 178 -0.16 -1.52 -9.86
CA SER A 178 -1.42 -1.83 -9.20
C SER A 178 -1.13 -2.69 -7.99
N SER A 179 -1.97 -2.65 -6.95
CA SER A 179 -1.73 -3.45 -5.75
C SER A 179 -2.97 -4.06 -5.13
N ARG A 180 -2.76 -5.12 -4.36
CA ARG A 180 -3.77 -5.71 -3.48
C ARG A 180 -3.15 -6.11 -2.15
N LEU A 181 -3.85 -5.87 -1.05
CA LEU A 181 -3.54 -6.48 0.23
C LEU A 181 -4.17 -7.87 0.26
N ILE A 182 -3.36 -8.90 0.46
CA ILE A 182 -3.82 -10.29 0.47
C ILE A 182 -4.10 -10.69 1.92
N PRO A 183 -5.35 -11.08 2.24
CA PRO A 183 -5.75 -11.51 3.58
C PRO A 183 -4.86 -12.63 4.11
N GLU A 184 -4.55 -12.59 5.40
CA GLU A 184 -3.81 -13.68 6.04
C GLU A 184 -4.60 -15.00 6.01
N SER A 185 -5.92 -14.92 6.16
CA SER A 185 -6.82 -16.06 6.18
C SER A 185 -6.74 -16.91 4.90
N ILE A 186 -6.73 -16.28 3.72
CA ILE A 186 -6.65 -17.04 2.45
C ILE A 186 -5.27 -17.66 2.24
N ILE A 187 -4.20 -17.00 2.70
CA ILE A 187 -2.84 -17.56 2.60
C ILE A 187 -2.70 -18.80 3.48
N ARG A 188 -3.30 -18.79 4.68
CA ARG A 188 -3.26 -19.94 5.60
C ARG A 188 -4.20 -21.06 5.18
N ASN A 189 -5.41 -20.73 4.74
CA ASN A 189 -6.46 -21.73 4.48
C ASN A 189 -6.43 -22.27 3.05
N GLU A 190 -6.03 -21.45 2.08
CA GLU A 190 -6.08 -21.76 0.65
C GLU A 190 -4.78 -21.35 -0.08
N PRO A 191 -3.59 -21.75 0.42
CA PRO A 191 -2.30 -21.29 -0.13
C PRO A 191 -2.10 -21.63 -1.61
N ASP A 192 -2.69 -22.73 -2.09
CA ASP A 192 -2.61 -23.11 -3.50
C ASP A 192 -3.35 -22.15 -4.42
N LYS A 193 -4.51 -21.63 -4.00
CA LYS A 193 -5.24 -20.61 -4.76
C LYS A 193 -4.45 -19.32 -4.88
N VAL A 194 -3.78 -18.92 -3.79
CA VAL A 194 -2.88 -17.76 -3.78
C VAL A 194 -1.68 -17.99 -4.70
N ALA A 195 -1.04 -19.15 -4.59
CA ALA A 195 0.10 -19.51 -5.44
C ALA A 195 -0.27 -19.54 -6.93
N GLU A 196 -1.43 -20.11 -7.29
CA GLU A 196 -1.93 -20.13 -8.66
C GLU A 196 -2.14 -18.71 -9.21
N ALA A 197 -2.81 -17.84 -8.45
CA ALA A 197 -3.00 -16.45 -8.82
C ALA A 197 -1.66 -15.72 -9.01
N PHE A 198 -0.69 -15.93 -8.12
CA PHE A 198 0.63 -15.29 -8.23
C PHE A 198 1.41 -15.80 -9.45
N VAL A 199 1.28 -17.09 -9.80
CA VAL A 199 1.87 -17.66 -11.01
C VAL A 199 1.23 -17.06 -12.26
N GLN A 200 -0.07 -16.80 -12.26
CA GLN A 200 -0.76 -16.16 -13.39
C GLN A 200 -0.32 -14.70 -13.60
N VAL A 201 0.01 -13.98 -12.52
CA VAL A 201 0.38 -12.56 -12.59
C VAL A 201 1.89 -12.28 -12.57
N LYS A 202 2.75 -13.31 -12.39
CA LYS A 202 4.21 -13.16 -12.43
C LYS A 202 4.59 -12.56 -13.79
N GLY A 203 5.05 -11.32 -13.80
CA GLY A 203 5.50 -10.67 -15.03
C GLY A 203 6.73 -11.34 -15.64
N GLN A 204 7.34 -10.71 -16.63
CA GLN A 204 8.65 -11.09 -17.16
C GLN A 204 9.57 -9.86 -17.17
N SER A 205 10.77 -10.00 -16.57
CA SER A 205 11.72 -8.88 -16.50
C SER A 205 12.12 -8.35 -17.88
N ALA A 206 12.21 -9.24 -18.88
CA ALA A 206 12.52 -8.87 -20.26
C ALA A 206 11.45 -7.94 -20.89
N THR A 207 10.22 -7.96 -20.38
CA THR A 207 9.11 -7.10 -20.82
C THR A 207 8.79 -6.01 -19.79
N GLY A 208 9.71 -5.76 -18.85
CA GLY A 208 9.54 -4.71 -17.83
C GLY A 208 8.45 -5.00 -16.81
N SER A 209 8.02 -6.26 -16.65
CA SER A 209 6.94 -6.61 -15.72
C SER A 209 7.38 -7.55 -14.60
N SER A 210 6.81 -7.35 -13.42
CA SER A 210 7.04 -8.21 -12.26
C SER A 210 5.89 -8.16 -11.27
N LEU A 211 5.81 -9.20 -10.43
CA LEU A 211 4.99 -9.19 -9.22
C LEU A 211 5.93 -9.04 -8.02
N LEU A 212 5.76 -7.94 -7.30
CA LEU A 212 6.47 -7.65 -6.06
C LEU A 212 5.57 -8.03 -4.88
N GLY A 213 6.14 -8.68 -3.87
CA GLY A 213 5.41 -9.02 -2.66
C GLY A 213 6.11 -8.54 -1.41
N HIS A 214 5.35 -7.89 -0.54
CA HIS A 214 5.85 -7.28 0.69
C HIS A 214 5.23 -8.02 1.88
N LEU A 215 6.02 -8.80 2.61
CA LEU A 215 5.64 -9.37 3.91
C LEU A 215 5.83 -8.30 4.99
N VAL A 216 4.91 -7.35 5.01
CA VAL A 216 5.00 -6.14 5.85
C VAL A 216 3.73 -5.85 6.66
N ALA A 217 2.66 -6.60 6.40
CA ALA A 217 1.44 -6.63 7.22
C ALA A 217 1.51 -7.79 8.24
N GLY A 218 0.55 -7.91 9.15
CA GLY A 218 0.64 -8.82 10.30
C GLY A 218 1.48 -8.26 11.47
N GLY A 219 1.68 -9.07 12.51
CA GLY A 219 2.44 -8.64 13.70
C GLY A 219 1.82 -7.39 14.34
N LYS A 220 2.64 -6.36 14.62
CA LYS A 220 2.13 -5.10 15.18
C LYS A 220 1.21 -4.32 14.23
N VAL A 221 1.25 -4.55 12.92
CA VAL A 221 0.30 -3.91 11.98
C VAL A 221 -1.14 -4.38 12.24
N SER A 222 -1.33 -5.63 12.65
CA SER A 222 -2.64 -6.20 12.98
C SER A 222 -3.19 -5.75 14.33
N ASN A 223 -2.36 -5.10 15.17
CA ASN A 223 -2.83 -4.60 16.45
C ASN A 223 -3.64 -3.31 16.26
N ILE A 224 -4.94 -3.37 16.55
CA ILE A 224 -5.88 -2.25 16.40
C ILE A 224 -6.09 -1.46 17.71
N SER A 225 -5.51 -1.89 18.83
CA SER A 225 -5.96 -1.45 20.16
C SER A 225 -5.70 0.02 20.48
N ASN A 226 -4.86 0.73 19.72
CA ASN A 226 -4.32 2.04 20.13
C ASN A 226 -4.22 3.11 19.02
N PHE A 227 -4.79 2.89 17.82
CA PHE A 227 -4.55 3.80 16.70
C PHE A 227 -5.78 4.62 16.31
N ASN A 228 -5.69 5.94 16.51
CA ASN A 228 -6.66 6.91 16.00
C ASN A 228 -6.26 7.35 14.59
N ASN A 229 -6.42 6.47 13.60
CA ASN A 229 -6.00 6.74 12.23
C ASN A 229 -6.93 6.13 11.17
N SER A 230 -6.84 6.61 9.94
CA SER A 230 -7.75 6.26 8.85
C SER A 230 -7.14 5.30 7.83
N VAL A 231 -6.10 4.56 8.23
CA VAL A 231 -5.50 3.53 7.38
C VAL A 231 -6.57 2.51 6.97
N ASN A 232 -6.54 2.11 5.69
CA ASN A 232 -7.41 1.06 5.18
C ASN A 232 -7.39 -0.18 6.11
N PRO A 233 -8.52 -0.58 6.71
CA PRO A 233 -8.59 -1.70 7.64
C PRO A 233 -8.09 -3.03 7.06
N GLY A 234 -8.04 -3.18 5.73
CA GLY A 234 -7.44 -4.34 5.07
C GLY A 234 -6.02 -4.64 5.56
N TRP A 235 -5.23 -3.60 5.87
CA TRP A 235 -3.89 -3.75 6.45
C TRP A 235 -3.87 -4.59 7.74
N ARG A 236 -4.95 -4.53 8.53
CA ARG A 236 -5.03 -5.18 9.84
C ARG A 236 -5.28 -6.69 9.73
N THR A 237 -5.86 -7.12 8.62
CA THR A 237 -6.24 -8.52 8.34
C THR A 237 -5.36 -9.20 7.29
N SER A 238 -4.47 -8.46 6.63
CA SER A 238 -3.62 -8.95 5.56
C SER A 238 -2.26 -9.42 6.08
N LEU A 239 -1.66 -10.33 5.33
CA LEU A 239 -0.27 -10.75 5.55
C LEU A 239 0.67 -10.12 4.52
N LEU A 240 0.20 -10.00 3.27
CA LEU A 240 0.99 -9.50 2.16
C LEU A 240 0.39 -8.23 1.56
N HIS A 241 1.26 -7.35 1.12
CA HIS A 241 0.96 -6.32 0.14
C HIS A 241 1.62 -6.71 -1.19
N MET A 242 0.82 -6.93 -2.22
CA MET A 242 1.29 -7.38 -3.54
C MET A 242 1.17 -6.24 -4.55
N VAL A 243 2.24 -5.98 -5.28
CA VAL A 243 2.31 -4.94 -6.32
C VAL A 243 2.61 -5.57 -7.66
N ASN A 244 1.73 -5.40 -8.63
CA ASN A 244 2.04 -5.67 -10.03
C ASN A 244 2.67 -4.41 -10.63
N SER A 245 3.85 -4.58 -11.21
CA SER A 245 4.62 -3.49 -11.84
C SER A 245 4.74 -3.71 -13.34
N GLN A 246 4.59 -2.64 -14.10
CA GLN A 246 4.83 -2.60 -15.54
C GLN A 246 5.61 -1.34 -15.89
N ALA A 247 6.83 -1.50 -16.40
CA ALA A 247 7.66 -0.42 -16.90
C ALA A 247 7.70 -0.41 -18.43
N TRP A 248 8.08 0.74 -19.00
CA TRP A 248 8.33 0.90 -20.44
C TRP A 248 9.36 2.00 -20.71
N PRO A 249 10.10 1.94 -21.84
CA PRO A 249 11.10 2.95 -22.17
C PRO A 249 10.47 4.27 -22.63
N ASP A 250 11.23 5.35 -22.54
CA ASP A 250 10.87 6.63 -23.15
C ASP A 250 10.63 6.48 -24.66
N GLY A 251 9.67 7.23 -25.19
CA GLY A 251 9.28 7.16 -26.60
C GLY A 251 8.33 6.00 -26.94
N THR A 252 7.93 5.17 -25.98
CA THR A 252 6.85 4.19 -26.16
C THR A 252 5.57 4.90 -26.60
N SER A 253 4.87 4.38 -27.62
CA SER A 253 3.68 5.01 -28.18
C SER A 253 2.53 5.08 -27.17
N GLU A 254 1.64 6.08 -27.28
CA GLU A 254 0.46 6.19 -26.40
C GLU A 254 -0.43 4.93 -26.48
N THR A 255 -0.57 4.33 -27.66
CA THR A 255 -1.32 3.09 -27.87
C THR A 255 -0.73 1.94 -27.07
N ASP A 256 0.59 1.77 -27.10
CA ASP A 256 1.27 0.71 -26.36
C ASP A 256 1.20 0.97 -24.85
N GLN A 257 1.34 2.23 -24.42
CA GLN A 257 1.17 2.61 -23.01
C GLN A 257 -0.24 2.24 -22.50
N LYS A 258 -1.29 2.53 -23.27
CA LYS A 258 -2.68 2.16 -22.94
C LYS A 258 -2.87 0.64 -22.90
N TYR A 259 -2.28 -0.09 -23.84
CA TYR A 259 -2.31 -1.55 -23.82
C TYR A 259 -1.65 -2.13 -22.57
N LEU A 260 -0.46 -1.64 -22.20
CA LEU A 260 0.26 -2.04 -21.00
C LEU A 260 -0.51 -1.68 -19.73
N ALA A 261 -1.14 -0.50 -19.68
CA ALA A 261 -2.00 -0.09 -18.58
C ALA A 261 -3.19 -1.04 -18.41
N GLN A 262 -3.84 -1.44 -19.51
CA GLN A 262 -4.92 -2.42 -19.44
C GLN A 262 -4.44 -3.78 -18.90
N GLN A 263 -3.22 -4.22 -19.23
CA GLN A 263 -2.65 -5.45 -18.66
C GLN A 263 -2.44 -5.34 -17.15
N VAL A 264 -2.03 -4.17 -16.65
CA VAL A 264 -1.88 -3.90 -15.21
C VAL A 264 -3.22 -4.02 -14.48
N SER A 265 -4.29 -3.42 -15.02
CA SER A 265 -5.63 -3.52 -14.45
C SER A 265 -6.18 -4.96 -14.52
N ASN A 266 -5.95 -5.68 -15.63
CA ASN A 266 -6.38 -7.08 -15.78
C ASN A 266 -5.72 -8.00 -14.74
N ARG A 267 -4.42 -7.84 -14.49
CA ARG A 267 -3.69 -8.59 -13.45
C ARG A 267 -4.14 -8.20 -12.05
N ALA A 268 -4.45 -6.93 -11.81
CA ALA A 268 -5.01 -6.46 -10.55
C ALA A 268 -6.31 -7.20 -10.21
N GLU A 269 -7.17 -7.46 -11.20
CA GLU A 269 -8.43 -8.20 -11.02
C GLU A 269 -8.23 -9.69 -10.69
N ILE A 270 -7.12 -10.31 -11.11
CA ILE A 270 -6.79 -11.67 -10.67
C ILE A 270 -6.47 -11.67 -9.17
N LEU A 271 -5.64 -10.73 -8.71
CA LEU A 271 -5.33 -10.57 -7.29
C LEU A 271 -6.54 -10.13 -6.47
N ASN A 272 -7.45 -9.36 -7.07
CA ASN A 272 -8.67 -8.87 -6.44
C ASN A 272 -9.57 -10.02 -5.93
N ARG A 273 -9.58 -11.15 -6.64
CA ARG A 273 -10.34 -12.36 -6.28
C ARG A 273 -9.84 -13.06 -5.02
N LEU A 274 -8.64 -12.72 -4.55
CA LEU A 274 -8.09 -13.23 -3.30
C LEU A 274 -8.53 -12.41 -2.06
N SER A 275 -9.29 -11.33 -2.27
CA SER A 275 -9.74 -10.45 -1.18
C SER A 275 -10.96 -11.00 -0.42
N ILE A 276 -11.17 -10.49 0.80
CA ILE A 276 -12.34 -10.83 1.63
C ILE A 276 -13.60 -10.25 0.98
N ASN A 277 -14.65 -11.07 0.86
CA ASN A 277 -15.96 -10.67 0.32
C ASN A 277 -15.89 -9.96 -1.04
N SER A 278 -14.86 -10.27 -1.84
CA SER A 278 -14.60 -9.64 -3.14
C SER A 278 -14.45 -8.11 -3.09
N GLN A 279 -14.20 -7.52 -1.91
CA GLN A 279 -14.13 -6.05 -1.80
C GLN A 279 -12.84 -5.47 -2.37
N GLY A 280 -11.77 -6.26 -2.44
CA GLY A 280 -10.50 -5.81 -3.00
C GLY A 280 -9.86 -4.69 -2.18
N THR A 281 -8.93 -4.99 -1.29
CA THR A 281 -8.22 -3.91 -0.58
C THR A 281 -6.93 -3.57 -1.32
N CYS A 282 -6.63 -2.27 -1.47
CA CYS A 282 -5.53 -1.74 -2.24
C CYS A 282 -4.78 -0.68 -1.43
N TYR A 283 -3.48 -0.57 -1.66
CA TYR A 283 -2.67 0.46 -1.01
C TYR A 283 -2.57 1.70 -1.89
N LEU A 284 -3.22 2.79 -1.47
CA LEU A 284 -3.40 4.00 -2.27
C LEU A 284 -2.10 4.63 -2.81
N ASN A 285 -0.97 4.46 -2.13
CA ASN A 285 0.31 5.01 -2.58
C ASN A 285 0.96 4.20 -3.71
N GLU A 286 0.54 2.95 -3.93
CA GLU A 286 1.11 2.02 -4.92
C GLU A 286 -0.05 1.37 -5.70
N ALA A 287 -0.98 2.20 -6.17
CA ALA A 287 -2.23 1.78 -6.80
C ALA A 287 -2.29 2.15 -8.30
N ASP A 288 -3.22 1.52 -9.01
CA ASP A 288 -3.56 1.89 -10.37
C ASP A 288 -4.38 3.20 -10.35
N PRO A 289 -3.97 4.27 -11.05
CA PRO A 289 -4.78 5.48 -11.17
C PRO A 289 -6.13 5.22 -11.86
N ASN A 290 -6.26 4.12 -12.62
CA ASN A 290 -7.51 3.72 -13.28
C ASN A 290 -8.36 2.79 -12.42
N GLU A 291 -8.04 2.63 -11.13
CA GLU A 291 -8.75 1.73 -10.23
C GLU A 291 -10.24 2.07 -10.14
N ILE A 292 -11.09 1.12 -10.54
CA ILE A 292 -12.53 1.20 -10.37
C ILE A 292 -12.87 0.99 -8.90
N ASP A 293 -13.85 1.74 -8.38
CA ASP A 293 -14.26 1.71 -6.96
C ASP A 293 -13.12 2.02 -5.98
N TRP A 294 -12.16 2.86 -6.42
CA TRP A 294 -11.01 3.28 -5.60
C TRP A 294 -11.41 3.82 -4.23
N GLN A 295 -12.59 4.43 -4.07
CA GLN A 295 -13.08 4.92 -2.78
C GLN A 295 -13.20 3.79 -1.74
N VAL A 296 -13.65 2.61 -2.15
CA VAL A 296 -13.74 1.45 -1.26
C VAL A 296 -12.40 0.74 -1.22
N LYS A 297 -11.72 0.57 -2.35
CA LYS A 297 -10.47 -0.19 -2.40
C LYS A 297 -9.34 0.49 -1.65
N PHE A 298 -9.23 1.82 -1.70
CA PHE A 298 -8.16 2.59 -1.07
C PHE A 298 -8.41 2.86 0.41
N PHE A 299 -9.66 3.08 0.80
CA PHE A 299 -10.03 3.49 2.18
C PHE A 299 -10.77 2.40 2.97
N GLY A 300 -11.06 1.26 2.33
CA GLY A 300 -11.56 0.03 2.94
C GLY A 300 -13.08 -0.11 2.92
N THR A 301 -13.84 0.92 3.31
CA THR A 301 -15.30 0.88 3.26
C THR A 301 -15.89 2.20 2.80
N ARG A 302 -17.12 2.16 2.30
CA ARG A 302 -17.85 3.37 1.94
C ARG A 302 -18.05 4.31 3.14
N ALA A 303 -18.30 3.76 4.33
CA ALA A 303 -18.48 4.55 5.55
C ALA A 303 -17.20 5.30 5.95
N ILE A 304 -16.02 4.68 5.80
CA ILE A 304 -14.73 5.33 6.05
C ILE A 304 -14.50 6.43 5.02
N TYR A 305 -14.75 6.16 3.73
CA TYR A 305 -14.63 7.17 2.68
C TYR A 305 -15.55 8.37 2.91
N ASP A 306 -16.82 8.14 3.24
CA ASP A 306 -17.78 9.22 3.48
C ASP A 306 -17.39 10.06 4.72
N ARG A 307 -16.84 9.44 5.78
CA ARG A 307 -16.27 10.19 6.92
C ARG A 307 -15.07 11.04 6.50
N LEU A 308 -14.14 10.47 5.74
CA LEU A 308 -12.99 11.21 5.21
C LEU A 308 -13.45 12.40 4.36
N LYS A 309 -14.46 12.19 3.51
CA LYS A 309 -15.05 13.22 2.65
C LYS A 309 -15.74 14.32 3.45
N LEU A 310 -16.44 13.99 4.52
CA LEU A 310 -17.03 14.98 5.44
C LEU A 310 -15.94 15.86 6.09
N ILE A 311 -14.85 15.25 6.53
CA ILE A 311 -13.72 15.99 7.11
C ILE A 311 -13.10 16.93 6.06
N LYS A 312 -12.87 16.41 4.84
CA LYS A 312 -12.40 17.19 3.69
C LYS A 312 -13.29 18.41 3.43
N GLN A 313 -14.60 18.24 3.38
CA GLN A 313 -15.56 19.34 3.16
C GLN A 313 -15.53 20.40 4.27
N ASN A 314 -15.20 20.02 5.50
CA ASN A 314 -15.09 20.96 6.62
C ASN A 314 -13.78 21.77 6.58
N VAL A 315 -12.66 21.14 6.19
CA VAL A 315 -11.33 21.80 6.21
C VAL A 315 -10.96 22.49 4.90
N ASP A 316 -11.58 22.07 3.79
CA ASP A 316 -11.41 22.62 2.46
C ASP A 316 -12.74 22.62 1.67
N PRO A 317 -13.71 23.47 2.06
CA PRO A 317 -15.06 23.51 1.48
C PRO A 317 -15.10 23.98 0.01
N ASP A 318 -14.09 24.74 -0.41
CA ASP A 318 -13.97 25.26 -1.78
C ASP A 318 -13.17 24.32 -2.69
N GLY A 319 -12.56 23.27 -2.12
CA GLY A 319 -11.77 22.29 -2.84
C GLY A 319 -10.52 22.89 -3.48
N LEU A 320 -9.74 23.63 -2.68
CA LEU A 320 -8.43 24.14 -3.08
C LEU A 320 -7.42 23.00 -3.34
N PHE A 321 -7.50 21.92 -2.56
CA PHE A 321 -6.60 20.78 -2.67
C PHE A 321 -7.31 19.62 -3.39
N VAL A 322 -6.96 19.36 -4.65
CA VAL A 322 -7.56 18.28 -5.44
C VAL A 322 -6.47 17.48 -6.14
N CYS A 323 -6.57 16.16 -6.09
CA CYS A 323 -5.68 15.24 -6.79
C CYS A 323 -6.42 13.99 -7.27
N PRO A 324 -5.92 13.29 -8.31
CA PRO A 324 -6.55 12.07 -8.81
C PRO A 324 -6.70 11.02 -7.72
N ASN A 325 -7.89 10.43 -7.60
CA ASN A 325 -8.24 9.40 -6.61
C ASN A 325 -7.97 9.80 -5.14
N CYS A 326 -7.89 11.09 -4.86
CA CYS A 326 -7.85 11.63 -3.51
C CYS A 326 -9.27 11.83 -2.96
N VAL A 327 -9.44 11.77 -1.64
CA VAL A 327 -10.75 11.99 -1.02
C VAL A 327 -11.38 13.30 -1.49
N GLY A 328 -12.61 13.22 -2.00
CA GLY A 328 -13.36 14.34 -2.54
C GLY A 328 -13.13 14.61 -4.03
N SER A 329 -12.16 13.97 -4.69
CA SER A 329 -11.93 14.15 -6.13
C SER A 329 -13.08 13.62 -6.99
N ASP A 330 -13.95 12.77 -6.43
CA ASP A 330 -15.16 12.30 -7.10
C ASP A 330 -16.22 13.40 -7.28
N ASP A 331 -16.10 14.53 -6.58
CA ASP A 331 -16.92 15.73 -6.78
C ASP A 331 -16.41 16.60 -7.94
N TRP A 332 -15.36 16.20 -8.65
CA TRP A 332 -14.75 16.95 -9.74
C TRP A 332 -14.82 16.19 -11.06
N THR A 333 -14.70 16.90 -12.18
CA THR A 333 -14.50 16.32 -13.51
C THR A 333 -13.24 15.46 -13.55
N SER A 334 -13.12 14.57 -14.52
CA SER A 334 -12.00 13.61 -14.59
C SER A 334 -10.63 14.28 -14.76
N ASP A 335 -10.59 15.48 -15.34
CA ASP A 335 -9.40 16.33 -15.46
C ASP A 335 -9.18 17.22 -14.22
N LEU A 336 -10.06 17.13 -13.22
CA LEU A 336 -10.06 17.87 -11.95
C LEU A 336 -10.16 19.40 -12.09
N ASN A 337 -10.51 19.90 -13.28
CA ASN A 337 -10.57 21.35 -13.53
C ASN A 337 -11.90 21.98 -13.09
N CYS A 338 -12.98 21.20 -13.00
CA CYS A 338 -14.32 21.71 -12.71
C CYS A 338 -15.01 20.88 -11.62
N PRO A 339 -15.67 21.52 -10.63
CA PRO A 339 -16.59 20.80 -9.76
C PRO A 339 -17.75 20.23 -10.58
N LYS A 340 -18.10 18.97 -10.34
CA LYS A 340 -19.38 18.41 -10.79
C LYS A 340 -20.47 19.20 -10.08
N THR A 341 -21.36 19.83 -10.84
CA THR A 341 -22.44 20.64 -10.27
C THR A 341 -23.29 19.77 -9.32
N SER A 342 -23.17 20.00 -8.01
CA SER A 342 -24.07 19.39 -7.04
C SER A 342 -25.41 20.15 -7.09
N ASN A 343 -26.52 19.41 -7.15
CA ASN A 343 -27.86 20.00 -7.05
C ASN A 343 -28.10 20.75 -5.73
N SER A 344 -27.20 20.64 -4.74
CA SER A 344 -27.33 21.30 -3.43
C SER A 344 -26.98 22.79 -3.45
N ARG A 345 -26.01 23.26 -4.26
CA ARG A 345 -25.77 24.71 -4.42
C ARG A 345 -26.92 25.41 -5.14
N LYS A 346 -27.60 24.74 -6.07
CA LYS A 346 -28.84 25.24 -6.69
C LYS A 346 -29.97 25.37 -5.67
N LEU A 347 -30.14 24.39 -4.77
CA LEU A 347 -31.19 24.45 -3.74
C LEU A 347 -31.00 25.66 -2.81
N ASN A 348 -29.77 25.95 -2.38
CA ASN A 348 -29.50 27.11 -1.52
C ASN A 348 -29.71 28.44 -2.24
N LEU A 349 -29.32 28.57 -3.52
CA LEU A 349 -29.62 29.79 -4.28
C LEU A 349 -31.13 29.97 -4.47
N THR A 350 -31.87 28.91 -4.78
CA THR A 350 -33.33 28.98 -4.96
C THR A 350 -34.05 29.31 -3.66
N ILE A 351 -33.63 28.73 -2.52
CA ILE A 351 -34.20 29.05 -1.20
C ILE A 351 -33.86 30.49 -0.79
N PHE A 352 -32.64 30.96 -1.05
CA PHE A 352 -32.24 32.33 -0.74
C PHE A 352 -32.99 33.35 -1.60
N LEU A 353 -33.19 33.04 -2.89
CA LEU A 353 -34.01 33.85 -3.81
C LEU A 353 -35.49 33.85 -3.40
N LEU A 354 -36.06 32.70 -3.02
CA LEU A 354 -37.43 32.63 -2.50
C LEU A 354 -37.61 33.42 -1.20
N LEU A 355 -36.63 33.36 -0.28
CA LEU A 355 -36.67 34.12 0.96
C LEU A 355 -36.56 35.63 0.70
N MET A 356 -35.76 36.06 -0.28
CA MET A 356 -35.71 37.46 -0.69
C MET A 356 -37.01 37.92 -1.36
N GLU A 357 -37.64 37.11 -2.21
CA GLU A 357 -38.95 37.45 -2.81
C GLU A 357 -40.05 37.56 -1.75
N ILE A 358 -40.06 36.67 -0.75
CA ILE A 358 -41.04 36.74 0.36
C ILE A 358 -40.82 38.01 1.21
N LEU A 359 -39.57 38.41 1.45
CA LEU A 359 -39.26 39.66 2.18
C LEU A 359 -39.67 40.92 1.43
N VAL A 360 -39.63 40.91 0.09
CA VAL A 360 -40.07 42.03 -0.76
C VAL A 360 -41.60 42.12 -0.85
N ILE A 361 -42.32 41.01 -0.71
CA ILE A 361 -43.79 40.98 -0.70
C ILE A 361 -44.38 41.41 0.67
N LEU A 362 -43.59 41.30 1.74
CA LEU A 362 -43.98 41.63 3.12
C LEU A 362 -43.57 43.04 3.59
N SER A 363 -42.93 43.82 2.72
CA SER A 363 -42.62 45.25 2.89
C SER A 363 -43.48 46.11 1.98
#